data_AF-A0A1B6EGL7-F1
#
_entry.id   AF-A0A1B6EGL7-F1
#
_cell.length_a   1.000
_cell.length_b   1.000
_cell.length_c   1.000
_cell.angle_alpha   90.00
_cell.angle_beta   90.00
_cell.angle_gamma   90.00
#
_symmetry.space_group_name_H-M   'P 1'
#
loop_
_entity.id
_entity.type
_entity.pdbx_description
1 polymer ?
#
loop_
_entity_poly.entity_id
_entity_poly.type
_entity_poly.pdbx_seq_one_letter_code
_entity_poly.pdbx_strand_id
1 'polypeptide(L)'
;MSSQKGNSNRTRPQKYKNKFAFKNDLHDKTKAIKLVNSIQVANVCDRCKSIIEWKIKYKKYKLLKSLKTCTKCNNKTIKDSYHTICYNCSTNLKVCCKCGTSDFTTPALSKDECKAEDGLSEDESILEI
;
A
#
# COMPACT_ATOMS: atom_id res chain seq x y z
N MET A 1 12.06 40.51 -22.15
CA MET A 1 12.10 39.10 -21.69
C MET A 1 10.97 38.34 -22.38
N SER A 2 11.28 37.32 -23.18
CA SER A 2 10.27 36.53 -23.92
C SER A 2 9.48 35.64 -22.96
N SER A 3 8.16 35.77 -22.98
CA SER A 3 7.19 34.99 -22.20
C SER A 3 6.49 33.90 -23.04
N GLN A 4 7.03 33.57 -24.22
CA GLN A 4 6.41 32.59 -25.11
C GLN A 4 6.48 31.19 -24.50
N LYS A 5 5.30 30.61 -24.21
CA LYS A 5 5.15 29.19 -23.84
C LYS A 5 5.73 28.37 -25.00
N GLY A 6 6.85 27.69 -24.77
CA GLY A 6 7.53 26.91 -25.80
C GLY A 6 6.58 25.92 -26.48
N ASN A 7 6.76 25.77 -27.80
CA ASN A 7 5.98 24.96 -28.74
C ASN A 7 5.26 23.76 -28.07
N SER A 8 3.98 23.92 -27.77
CA SER A 8 3.13 22.93 -27.10
C SER A 8 2.83 21.70 -27.97
N ASN A 9 3.13 21.78 -29.27
CA ASN A 9 2.95 20.69 -30.23
C ASN A 9 4.30 20.06 -30.58
N ARG A 10 4.87 19.31 -29.64
CA ARG A 10 6.04 18.47 -29.90
C ARG A 10 5.64 17.30 -30.81
N THR A 11 6.01 17.37 -32.09
CA THR A 11 5.71 16.34 -33.11
C THR A 11 6.51 15.06 -32.93
N ARG A 12 7.72 15.13 -32.36
CA ARG A 12 8.60 13.96 -32.21
C ARG A 12 8.48 13.33 -30.81
N PRO A 13 8.39 12.00 -30.68
CA PRO A 13 8.38 11.33 -29.38
C PRO A 13 9.66 11.61 -28.59
N GLN A 14 9.58 11.36 -27.28
CA GLN A 14 10.74 11.50 -26.40
C GLN A 14 11.92 10.66 -26.92
N LYS A 15 13.09 11.29 -27.11
CA LYS A 15 14.31 10.67 -27.68
C LYS A 15 14.83 9.54 -26.79
N TYR A 16 14.81 9.76 -25.47
CA TYR A 16 15.28 8.81 -24.48
C TYR A 16 14.08 8.25 -23.71
N LYS A 17 13.67 7.03 -24.06
CA LYS A 17 12.61 6.29 -23.38
C LYS A 17 13.23 5.16 -22.56
N ASN A 18 12.62 4.82 -21.43
CA ASN A 18 13.05 3.67 -20.64
C ASN A 18 12.83 2.39 -21.45
N LYS A 19 13.88 1.57 -21.60
CA LYS A 19 13.79 0.26 -22.26
C LYS A 19 13.07 -0.78 -21.41
N PHE A 20 13.19 -0.65 -20.09
CA PHE A 20 12.62 -1.58 -19.12
C PHE A 20 11.83 -0.81 -18.06
N ALA A 21 10.75 -1.45 -17.56
CA ALA A 21 10.01 -0.92 -16.43
C ALA A 21 10.87 -0.97 -15.15
N PHE A 22 10.64 -0.02 -14.25
CA PHE A 22 11.26 -0.04 -12.93
C PHE A 22 10.87 -1.30 -12.16
N LYS A 23 11.87 -1.98 -11.60
CA LYS A 23 11.70 -3.15 -10.73
C LYS A 23 12.33 -2.87 -9.38
N ASN A 24 11.59 -3.13 -8.31
CA ASN A 24 12.01 -2.85 -6.94
C ASN A 24 13.25 -3.70 -6.56
N ASP A 25 13.22 -4.98 -6.94
CA ASP A 25 14.19 -6.01 -6.52
C ASP A 25 15.47 -6.08 -7.37
N LEU A 26 15.64 -5.17 -8.35
CA LEU A 26 16.76 -5.24 -9.29
C LEU A 26 18.12 -5.04 -8.60
N HIS A 27 18.19 -4.15 -7.62
CA HIS A 27 19.43 -3.78 -6.95
C HIS A 27 19.38 -3.99 -5.43
N ASP A 28 18.24 -3.73 -4.80
CA ASP A 28 18.09 -3.82 -3.35
C ASP A 28 17.19 -4.99 -2.99
N LYS A 29 17.78 -6.09 -2.52
CA LYS A 29 17.07 -7.32 -2.13
C LYS A 29 16.93 -7.47 -0.61
N THR A 30 16.86 -6.35 0.10
CA THR A 30 16.79 -6.34 1.57
C THR A 30 15.50 -6.99 2.05
N LYS A 31 15.52 -7.58 3.24
CA LYS A 31 14.33 -8.19 3.88
C LYS A 31 13.18 -7.17 3.97
N ALA A 32 13.48 -5.91 4.25
CA ALA A 32 12.50 -4.84 4.32
C ALA A 32 11.76 -4.60 2.99
N ILE A 33 12.47 -4.63 1.85
CA ILE A 33 11.86 -4.43 0.53
C ILE A 33 10.97 -5.61 0.16
N LYS A 34 11.42 -6.84 0.46
CA LYS A 34 10.59 -8.04 0.28
C LYS A 34 9.28 -7.95 1.07
N LEU A 35 9.36 -7.50 2.32
CA LEU A 35 8.19 -7.28 3.18
C LEU A 35 7.26 -6.22 2.58
N VAL A 36 7.80 -5.09 2.10
CA VAL A 36 6.98 -4.05 1.45
C VAL A 36 6.31 -4.56 0.18
N ASN A 37 6.99 -5.41 -0.61
CA ASN A 37 6.42 -6.00 -1.83
C ASN A 37 5.35 -7.06 -1.55
N SER A 38 5.39 -7.73 -0.40
CA SER A 38 4.37 -8.72 0.00
C SER A 38 3.11 -8.08 0.61
N ILE A 39 3.10 -6.77 0.86
CA ILE A 39 1.93 -6.07 1.41
C ILE A 39 0.80 -6.09 0.37
N GLN A 40 -0.31 -6.71 0.74
CA GLN A 40 -1.55 -6.66 -0.03
C GLN A 40 -2.42 -5.50 0.43
N VAL A 41 -2.80 -4.63 -0.50
CA VAL A 41 -3.66 -3.47 -0.22
C VAL A 41 -5.13 -3.91 -0.26
N ALA A 42 -5.72 -4.14 0.90
CA ALA A 42 -7.12 -4.51 1.08
C ALA A 42 -7.95 -3.38 1.72
N ASN A 43 -9.27 -3.42 1.55
CA ASN A 43 -10.22 -2.49 2.19
C ASN A 43 -10.05 -1.01 1.80
N VAL A 44 -9.64 -0.79 0.55
CA VAL A 44 -9.43 0.52 -0.05
C VAL A 44 -10.11 0.58 -1.42
N CYS A 45 -10.65 1.75 -1.81
CA CYS A 45 -11.23 1.95 -3.14
C CYS A 45 -10.17 1.85 -4.26
N ASP A 46 -10.56 1.55 -5.50
CA ASP A 46 -9.63 1.33 -6.61
C ASP A 46 -8.66 2.50 -6.85
N ARG A 47 -9.19 3.73 -6.72
CA ARG A 47 -8.38 4.95 -6.79
C ARG A 47 -7.28 4.97 -5.74
N CYS A 48 -7.60 4.63 -4.49
CA CYS A 48 -6.62 4.66 -3.42
C CYS A 48 -5.69 3.43 -3.48
N LYS A 49 -6.19 2.29 -3.95
CA LYS A 49 -5.42 1.07 -4.18
C LYS A 49 -4.28 1.32 -5.16
N SER A 50 -4.59 1.89 -6.33
CA SER A 50 -3.57 2.25 -7.34
C SER A 50 -2.52 3.23 -6.81
N ILE A 51 -2.90 4.19 -5.95
CA ILE A 51 -1.94 5.11 -5.30
C ILE A 51 -1.00 4.36 -4.36
N ILE A 52 -1.51 3.43 -3.54
CA ILE A 52 -0.69 2.69 -2.58
C ILE A 52 0.20 1.68 -3.30
N GLU A 53 -0.33 0.93 -4.26
CA GLU A 53 0.43 0.01 -5.10
C GLU A 53 1.56 0.72 -5.85
N TRP A 54 1.29 1.92 -6.37
CA TRP A 54 2.33 2.75 -6.97
C TRP A 54 3.44 3.10 -5.96
N LYS A 55 3.08 3.45 -4.72
CA LYS A 55 4.07 3.71 -3.67
C LYS A 55 4.91 2.48 -3.36
N ILE A 56 4.31 1.30 -3.30
CA ILE A 56 5.01 0.01 -3.11
C ILE A 56 5.96 -0.24 -4.27
N LYS A 57 5.45 -0.18 -5.51
CA LYS A 57 6.21 -0.43 -6.75
C LYS A 57 7.45 0.46 -6.89
N TYR A 58 7.38 1.71 -6.46
CA TYR A 58 8.44 2.70 -6.63
C TYR A 58 9.26 2.98 -5.35
N LYS A 59 9.28 2.08 -4.36
CA LYS A 59 10.02 2.26 -3.08
C LYS A 59 9.64 3.52 -2.29
N LYS A 60 8.45 4.08 -2.52
CA LYS A 60 7.95 5.30 -1.84
C LYS A 60 7.01 4.98 -0.68
N TYR A 61 6.80 3.70 -0.39
CA TYR A 61 5.97 3.24 0.71
C TYR A 61 6.73 3.29 2.03
N LYS A 62 6.22 4.05 3.00
CA LYS A 62 6.81 4.17 4.34
C LYS A 62 6.00 3.35 5.34
N LEU A 63 6.64 2.37 5.97
CA LEU A 63 6.05 1.59 7.06
C LEU A 63 5.81 2.46 8.31
N LEU A 64 4.85 2.06 9.12
CA LEU A 64 4.62 2.68 10.42
C LEU A 64 5.62 2.13 11.45
N LYS A 65 6.16 3.01 12.31
CA LYS A 65 6.95 2.60 13.48
C LYS A 65 6.06 2.21 14.66
N SER A 66 4.88 2.82 14.76
CA SER A 66 3.87 2.60 15.79
C SER A 66 2.48 2.69 15.19
N LEU A 67 1.49 2.07 15.85
CA LEU A 67 0.11 2.09 15.39
C LEU A 67 -0.43 3.53 15.36
N LYS A 68 -1.20 3.83 14.31
CA LYS A 68 -1.86 5.12 14.13
C LYS A 68 -3.25 5.15 14.79
N THR A 69 -3.68 6.35 15.18
CA THR A 69 -5.04 6.60 15.69
C THR A 69 -6.04 6.58 14.54
N CYS A 70 -7.17 5.92 14.78
CA CYS A 70 -8.28 5.88 13.84
C CYS A 70 -9.15 7.13 13.95
N THR A 71 -9.56 7.72 12.83
CA THR A 71 -10.44 8.89 12.80
C THR A 71 -11.88 8.64 13.25
N LYS A 72 -12.33 7.37 13.31
CA LYS A 72 -13.70 7.00 13.70
C LYS A 72 -13.81 6.56 15.16
N CYS A 73 -12.93 5.67 15.60
CA CYS A 73 -12.96 5.15 16.98
C CYS A 73 -11.94 5.83 17.91
N ASN A 74 -11.07 6.71 17.40
CA ASN A 74 -10.00 7.40 18.14
C ASN A 74 -8.97 6.49 18.84
N ASN A 75 -9.09 5.17 18.70
CA ASN A 75 -8.15 4.20 19.23
C ASN A 75 -6.94 4.01 18.31
N LYS A 76 -5.76 3.70 18.89
CA LYS A 76 -4.52 3.37 18.18
C LYS A 76 -4.59 1.95 17.60
N THR A 77 -5.34 1.77 16.53
CA THR A 77 -5.67 0.45 15.95
C THR A 77 -5.18 0.27 14.51
N ILE A 78 -4.69 1.33 13.87
CA ILE A 78 -4.25 1.27 12.48
C ILE A 78 -2.85 0.67 12.40
N LYS A 79 -2.75 -0.52 11.81
CA LYS A 79 -1.50 -1.25 11.55
C LYS A 79 -0.86 -0.86 10.20
N ASP A 80 -1.69 -0.63 9.18
CA ASP A 80 -1.21 -0.35 7.82
C ASP A 80 -0.86 1.13 7.61
N SER A 81 0.12 1.38 6.74
CA SER A 81 0.47 2.75 6.39
C SER A 81 -0.54 3.36 5.41
N TYR A 82 -0.65 4.68 5.46
CA TYR A 82 -1.60 5.49 4.67
C TYR A 82 -3.09 5.23 4.93
N HIS A 83 -3.45 4.35 5.86
CA HIS A 83 -4.82 4.21 6.36
C HIS A 83 -5.11 5.29 7.41
N THR A 84 -6.33 5.82 7.38
CA THR A 84 -6.88 6.82 8.31
C THR A 84 -8.00 6.25 9.17
N ILE A 85 -8.56 5.12 8.76
CA ILE A 85 -9.65 4.41 9.41
C ILE A 85 -9.21 2.97 9.70
N CYS A 86 -9.64 2.44 10.85
CA CYS A 86 -9.36 1.08 11.28
C CYS A 86 -10.14 0.05 10.43
N TYR A 87 -9.66 -1.18 10.33
CA TYR A 87 -10.36 -2.24 9.58
C TYR A 87 -11.80 -2.44 10.10
N ASN A 88 -11.98 -2.61 11.42
CA ASN A 88 -13.31 -2.79 12.04
C ASN A 88 -14.26 -1.62 11.75
N CYS A 89 -13.72 -0.41 11.68
CA CYS A 89 -14.47 0.80 11.42
C CYS A 89 -14.91 0.88 9.95
N SER A 90 -14.01 0.45 9.05
CA SER A 90 -14.26 0.36 7.62
C SER A 90 -15.31 -0.70 7.28
N THR A 91 -15.26 -1.87 7.91
CA THR A 91 -16.23 -2.95 7.68
C THR A 91 -17.62 -2.59 8.19
N ASN A 92 -17.71 -2.01 9.39
CA ASN A 92 -19.00 -1.62 9.98
C ASN A 92 -19.68 -0.48 9.20
N LEU A 93 -18.90 0.51 8.74
CA LEU A 93 -19.42 1.68 8.04
C LEU A 93 -19.40 1.53 6.50
N LYS A 94 -18.81 0.46 5.97
CA LYS A 94 -18.57 0.21 4.53
C LYS A 94 -17.89 1.39 3.83
N VAL A 95 -16.82 1.90 4.43
CA VAL A 95 -16.04 3.03 3.90
C VAL A 95 -14.60 2.63 3.62
N CYS A 96 -13.94 3.30 2.69
CA CYS A 96 -12.53 3.09 2.37
C CYS A 96 -11.60 3.43 3.56
N CYS A 97 -10.66 2.54 3.90
CA CYS A 97 -9.68 2.74 5.00
C CYS A 97 -8.78 3.96 4.84
N LYS A 98 -8.62 4.49 3.61
CA LYS A 98 -7.73 5.63 3.31
C LYS A 98 -8.48 6.96 3.18
N CYS A 99 -9.46 7.04 2.28
CA CYS A 99 -10.18 8.30 2.00
C CYS A 99 -11.50 8.44 2.76
N GLY A 100 -12.02 7.38 3.36
CA GLY A 100 -13.30 7.42 4.09
C GLY A 100 -14.53 7.63 3.22
N THR A 101 -14.41 7.57 1.89
CA THR A 101 -15.56 7.59 0.98
C THR A 101 -16.26 6.23 0.96
N SER A 102 -17.57 6.24 0.71
CA SER A 102 -18.44 5.06 0.64
C SER A 102 -18.40 4.36 -0.72
N ASP A 103 -17.48 4.74 -1.62
CA ASP A 103 -17.30 4.15 -2.96
C ASP A 103 -16.65 2.74 -2.88
N PHE A 104 -17.00 2.00 -1.84
CA PHE A 104 -16.47 0.69 -1.52
C PHE A 104 -17.30 -0.35 -2.30
N THR A 105 -17.04 -0.45 -3.60
CA THR A 105 -17.51 -1.57 -4.40
C THR A 105 -16.73 -2.80 -3.97
N THR A 106 -17.23 -3.53 -2.98
CA THR A 106 -16.78 -4.91 -2.75
C THR A 106 -17.22 -5.74 -3.95
N PRO A 107 -16.31 -6.31 -4.77
CA PRO A 107 -16.68 -7.50 -5.51
C PRO A 107 -17.07 -8.54 -4.46
N ALA A 108 -18.26 -9.11 -4.60
CA ALA A 108 -18.75 -10.16 -3.73
C ALA A 108 -17.82 -11.38 -3.82
N LEU A 109 -16.81 -11.45 -2.96
CA LEU A 109 -16.06 -12.68 -2.71
C LEU A 109 -16.96 -13.56 -1.85
N SER A 110 -17.38 -14.67 -2.47
CA SER A 110 -17.96 -15.83 -1.82
C SER A 110 -17.21 -16.14 -0.52
N LYS A 111 -17.98 -16.35 0.56
CA LYS A 111 -17.49 -16.85 1.85
C LYS A 111 -16.70 -18.12 1.60
N ASP A 112 -15.38 -18.05 1.60
CA ASP A 112 -14.47 -19.11 2.02
C ASP A 112 -13.07 -18.48 2.13
N GLU A 113 -12.34 -18.92 3.15
CA GLU A 113 -11.01 -18.48 3.58
C GLU A 113 -10.94 -17.33 4.60
N CYS A 114 -11.48 -17.64 5.78
CA CYS A 114 -10.84 -17.28 7.03
C CYS A 114 -9.61 -18.20 7.26
N LYS A 115 -8.40 -17.65 7.11
CA LYS A 115 -7.21 -18.15 7.83
C LYS A 115 -6.54 -16.99 8.53
N ALA A 116 -6.72 -16.98 9.85
CA ALA A 116 -5.84 -16.29 10.77
C ALA A 116 -4.48 -16.99 10.73
N GLU A 117 -3.41 -16.22 10.57
CA GLU A 117 -2.08 -16.64 10.97
C GLU A 117 -1.43 -15.47 11.73
N ASP A 118 -1.70 -15.48 13.03
CA ASP A 118 -0.90 -14.83 14.05
C ASP A 118 0.42 -15.59 14.15
N GLY A 119 1.49 -15.05 13.56
CA GLY A 119 2.85 -15.53 13.74
C GLY A 119 3.57 -14.66 14.77
N LEU A 120 3.34 -14.91 16.07
CA LEU A 120 4.32 -14.54 17.09
C LEU A 120 5.46 -15.57 17.04
N SER A 121 6.66 -15.07 16.82
CA SER A 121 7.92 -15.76 17.06
C SER A 121 8.08 -16.02 18.56
N GLU A 122 8.10 -17.29 18.95
CA GLU A 122 8.77 -17.74 20.17
C GLU A 122 10.14 -18.27 19.74
N ASP A 123 11.17 -17.49 20.05
CA ASP A 123 12.55 -17.94 20.05
C ASP A 123 12.85 -18.64 21.39
N GLU A 124 13.76 -19.62 21.32
CA GLU A 124 14.63 -20.19 22.37
C GLU A 124 14.33 -21.59 22.96
N SER A 125 15.46 -22.31 23.12
CA SER A 125 15.68 -23.71 23.53
C SER A 125 15.42 -24.73 22.41
N ILE A 126 16.40 -25.51 21.95
CA ILE A 126 17.24 -26.43 22.72
C ILE A 126 18.61 -26.63 22.04
N LEU A 127 19.67 -26.47 22.84
CA LEU A 127 21.01 -27.06 22.70
C LEU A 127 20.94 -28.60 22.77
N GLU A 128 21.91 -29.29 22.15
CA GLU A 128 22.09 -30.77 22.06
C GLU A 128 21.39 -31.36 20.83
N ILE A 129 22.10 -31.82 19.80
CA ILE A 129 23.12 -32.90 19.77
C ILE A 129 24.24 -32.58 18.76
#